data_AF-A0A7W2Y0T2-F1
#
_entry.id   AF-A0A7W2Y0T2-F1
#
_cell.length_a   1.000
_cell.length_b   1.000
_cell.length_c   1.000
_cell.angle_alpha   90.00
_cell.angle_beta   90.00
_cell.angle_gamma   90.00
#
_symmetry.space_group_name_H-M   'P 1'
#
loop_
_entity.id
_entity.type
_entity.pdbx_description
1 polymer ?
#
loop_
_entity_poly.entity_id
_entity_poly.type
_entity_poly.pdbx_seq_one_letter_code
_entity_poly.pdbx_strand_id
1 'polypeptide(L)'
;DGDGIPDYIEARDDTDPSDATDIKDTDGDGIPDYIEARDGTDPSDATDIKDTDGDGIPDYIEARDGTDPSDATDIKDTDGDGIPDYIEARDDTDPSDATDIKDTDGDGIPDYIEARDGT
;
A
#
# COMPACT_ATOMS: atom_id res chain seq x y z
N ASP A 1 -3.38 -7.28 -21.64
CA ASP A 1 -2.65 -6.96 -22.93
C ASP A 1 -1.33 -7.74 -23.20
N GLY A 2 -0.91 -8.68 -22.34
CA GLY A 2 0.33 -9.43 -22.52
C GLY A 2 1.51 -8.94 -21.67
N ASP A 3 1.27 -8.03 -20.73
CA ASP A 3 2.18 -7.63 -19.66
C ASP A 3 2.38 -8.69 -18.54
N GLY A 4 1.53 -9.71 -18.47
CA GLY A 4 1.65 -10.81 -17.52
C GLY A 4 0.69 -10.75 -16.34
N ILE A 5 -0.18 -9.74 -16.26
CA ILE A 5 -1.29 -9.70 -15.31
C ILE A 5 -2.57 -10.20 -16.02
N PRO A 6 -3.40 -11.03 -15.35
CA PRO A 6 -4.67 -11.45 -15.94
C PRO A 6 -5.71 -10.33 -15.96
N ASP A 7 -6.44 -10.22 -17.07
CA ASP A 7 -7.53 -9.25 -17.32
C ASP A 7 -8.56 -9.09 -16.18
N TYR A 8 -8.76 -10.12 -15.35
CA TYR A 8 -9.72 -10.07 -14.23
C TYR A 8 -9.17 -9.36 -12.98
N ILE A 9 -7.84 -9.26 -12.84
CA ILE A 9 -7.17 -8.46 -11.81
C ILE A 9 -7.25 -6.99 -12.22
N GLU A 10 -6.95 -6.68 -13.48
CA GLU A 10 -7.03 -5.32 -14.05
C GLU A 10 -8.44 -4.73 -13.88
N ALA A 11 -9.47 -5.52 -14.18
CA ALA A 11 -10.87 -5.11 -13.97
C ALA A 11 -11.30 -4.95 -12.49
N ARG A 12 -10.56 -5.54 -11.53
CA ARG A 12 -10.83 -5.38 -10.09
C ARG A 12 -10.18 -4.10 -9.56
N ASP A 13 -9.02 -3.76 -10.11
CA ASP A 13 -8.21 -2.62 -9.68
C ASP A 13 -8.55 -1.36 -10.51
N ASP A 14 -9.68 -1.40 -11.24
CA ASP A 14 -10.28 -0.35 -12.07
C ASP A 14 -9.34 0.16 -13.20
N THR A 15 -8.46 -0.72 -13.68
CA THR A 15 -7.56 -0.50 -14.81
C THR A 15 -8.08 -1.17 -16.10
N ASP A 16 -7.64 -0.69 -17.26
CA ASP A 16 -8.02 -1.20 -18.59
C ASP A 16 -7.22 -2.49 -18.92
N PRO A 17 -7.89 -3.65 -19.01
CA PRO A 17 -7.24 -4.93 -19.31
C PRO A 17 -6.53 -5.03 -20.67
N SER A 18 -6.74 -4.00 -21.50
CA SER A 18 -6.18 -3.90 -22.84
C SER A 18 -5.07 -2.86 -22.95
N ASP A 19 -4.71 -2.18 -21.85
CA ASP A 19 -3.67 -1.17 -21.80
C ASP A 19 -2.58 -1.47 -20.76
N ALA A 20 -1.44 -1.98 -21.25
CA ALA A 20 -0.30 -2.39 -20.42
C ALA A 20 0.33 -1.22 -19.65
N THR A 21 -0.02 0.02 -20.00
CA THR A 21 0.48 1.21 -19.32
C THR A 21 -0.37 1.60 -18.11
N ASP A 22 -1.57 1.03 -17.97
CA ASP A 22 -2.49 1.30 -16.87
C ASP A 22 -2.14 0.52 -15.58
N ILE A 23 -1.18 -0.41 -15.65
CA ILE A 23 -0.68 -1.17 -14.49
C ILE A 23 0.84 -1.12 -14.33
N LYS A 24 1.51 -0.25 -15.08
CA LYS A 24 2.95 -0.03 -14.91
C LYS A 24 3.15 0.63 -13.56
N ASP A 25 3.86 -0.05 -12.67
CA ASP A 25 4.31 0.43 -11.38
C ASP A 25 5.85 0.30 -11.40
N THR A 26 6.52 1.43 -11.56
CA THR A 26 7.95 1.47 -11.89
C THR A 26 8.85 1.30 -10.67
N ASP A 27 8.40 1.71 -9.49
CA ASP A 27 9.15 1.59 -8.24
C ASP A 27 8.66 0.46 -7.34
N GLY A 28 7.50 -0.13 -7.64
CA GLY A 28 6.97 -1.32 -6.98
C GLY A 28 6.27 -1.02 -5.66
N ASP A 29 5.75 0.19 -5.45
CA ASP A 29 5.11 0.60 -4.20
C ASP A 29 3.60 0.24 -4.12
N GLY A 30 3.06 -0.32 -5.21
CA GLY A 30 1.66 -0.72 -5.35
C GLY A 30 0.76 0.37 -5.93
N ILE A 31 1.30 1.52 -6.32
CA ILE A 31 0.60 2.61 -7.00
C ILE A 31 1.00 2.60 -8.48
N PRO A 32 0.04 2.58 -9.42
CA PRO A 32 0.37 2.66 -10.84
C PRO A 32 0.95 4.04 -11.24
N ASP A 33 1.94 4.06 -12.13
CA ASP A 33 2.63 5.25 -12.68
C ASP A 33 1.65 6.36 -13.12
N TYR A 34 0.49 6.00 -13.68
CA TYR A 34 -0.50 6.96 -14.16
C TYR A 34 -1.26 7.66 -13.02
N ILE A 35 -1.47 6.95 -11.90
CA ILE A 35 -2.04 7.50 -10.68
C ILE A 35 -1.05 8.47 -10.07
N GLU A 36 0.22 8.08 -9.98
CA GLU A 36 1.29 8.95 -9.49
C GLU A 36 1.44 10.21 -10.34
N ALA A 37 1.44 10.07 -11.67
CA ALA A 37 1.45 11.21 -12.57
C ALA A 37 0.22 12.13 -12.42
N ARG A 38 -0.95 11.57 -12.07
CA ARG A 38 -2.19 12.33 -11.81
C ARG A 38 -2.13 13.06 -10.47
N ASP A 39 -1.62 12.40 -9.45
CA ASP A 39 -1.51 12.89 -8.08
C ASP A 39 -0.29 13.82 -7.89
N GLY A 40 0.63 13.82 -8.87
CA GLY A 40 1.76 14.73 -8.96
C GLY A 40 3.02 14.23 -8.25
N THR A 41 3.12 12.92 -8.03
CA THR A 41 4.27 12.23 -7.45
C THR A 41 5.21 11.67 -8.54
N ASP A 42 6.41 11.24 -8.16
CA ASP A 42 7.44 10.65 -9.03
C ASP A 42 7.29 9.12 -9.13
N PRO A 43 6.91 8.57 -10.32
CA PRO A 43 6.75 7.12 -10.51
C PRO A 43 7.99 6.25 -10.31
N SER A 44 9.14 6.86 -10.05
CA SER A 44 10.39 6.14 -9.81
C SER A 44 10.87 6.22 -8.36
N ASP A 45 10.05 6.78 -7.47
CA ASP A 45 10.36 6.98 -6.06
C ASP A 45 9.19 6.51 -5.17
N ALA A 46 9.28 5.26 -4.70
CA ALA A 46 8.32 4.60 -3.81
C ALA A 46 8.09 5.29 -2.44
N THR A 47 8.74 6.43 -2.21
CA THR A 47 8.56 7.27 -1.01
C THR A 47 7.84 8.58 -1.31
N ASP A 48 7.72 8.97 -2.59
CA ASP A 48 6.93 10.11 -3.03
C ASP A 48 5.48 9.66 -3.23
N ILE A 49 4.75 9.51 -2.14
CA ILE A 49 3.34 9.11 -2.17
C ILE A 49 2.43 10.29 -1.86
N LYS A 50 1.21 10.24 -2.40
CA LYS A 50 0.15 11.12 -1.95
C LYS A 50 -0.58 10.48 -0.78
N ASP A 51 -0.42 11.09 0.38
CA ASP A 51 -0.98 10.68 1.66
C ASP A 51 -1.58 11.94 2.33
N THR A 52 -2.91 12.01 2.36
CA THR A 52 -3.64 13.23 2.74
C THR A 52 -3.72 13.44 4.25
N ASP A 53 -3.77 12.37 5.05
CA ASP A 53 -3.86 12.46 6.51
C ASP A 53 -2.55 12.17 7.24
N GLY A 54 -1.55 11.65 6.54
CA GLY A 54 -0.19 11.45 7.03
C GLY A 54 -0.02 10.18 7.85
N ASP A 55 -0.84 9.16 7.64
CA ASP A 55 -0.74 7.88 8.36
C ASP A 55 0.26 6.89 7.74
N GLY A 56 0.78 7.19 6.56
CA GLY A 56 1.74 6.36 5.82
C GLY A 56 1.11 5.39 4.82
N ILE A 57 -0.21 5.42 4.64
CA ILE A 57 -0.95 4.69 3.62
C ILE A 57 -1.29 5.66 2.48
N PRO A 58 -0.98 5.34 1.21
CA PRO A 58 -1.32 6.23 0.11
C PRO A 58 -2.84 6.36 -0.12
N ASP A 59 -3.32 7.56 -0.47
CA ASP A 59 -4.74 7.85 -0.79
C ASP A 59 -5.36 6.82 -1.75
N TYR A 60 -4.57 6.36 -2.73
CA TYR A 60 -5.00 5.39 -3.73
C TYR A 60 -5.29 4.01 -3.12
N ILE A 61 -4.45 3.58 -2.18
CA ILE A 61 -4.59 2.32 -1.47
C ILE A 61 -5.80 2.37 -0.55
N GLU A 62 -5.97 3.45 0.19
CA GLU A 62 -7.12 3.66 1.07
C GLU A 62 -8.44 3.65 0.30
N ALA A 63 -8.50 4.37 -0.83
CA ALA A 63 -9.68 4.37 -1.69
C ALA A 63 -10.00 2.96 -2.26
N ARG A 64 -8.97 2.17 -2.58
CA ARG A 64 -9.11 0.79 -3.07
C ARG A 64 -9.58 -0.15 -1.96
N ASP A 65 -9.07 0.03 -0.76
CA ASP A 65 -9.39 -0.78 0.42
C ASP A 65 -10.71 -0.34 1.10
N GLY A 66 -11.25 0.80 0.68
CA GLY A 66 -12.57 1.30 1.08
C GLY A 66 -12.55 2.12 2.37
N THR A 67 -11.39 2.63 2.76
CA THR A 67 -11.19 3.53 3.89
C THR A 67 -11.24 5.00 3.46
N ASP A 68 -11.32 5.92 4.42
CA ASP A 68 -11.35 7.38 4.20
C ASP A 68 -9.93 7.99 4.19
N PRO A 69 -9.43 8.50 3.04
CA PRO A 69 -8.09 9.11 2.93
C PRO A 69 -7.85 10.38 3.74
N SER A 70 -8.82 10.79 4.53
CA SER A 70 -8.72 11.96 5.40
C SER A 70 -8.86 11.64 6.89
N ASP A 71 -8.91 10.35 7.22
CA ASP A 71 -9.04 9.83 8.58
C ASP A 71 -7.97 8.75 8.85
N ALA A 72 -6.84 9.18 9.42
CA ALA A 72 -5.70 8.35 9.81
C ALA A 72 -6.02 7.21 10.82
N THR A 73 -7.30 7.06 11.22
CA THR A 73 -7.78 5.96 12.06
C THR A 73 -8.65 4.95 11.32
N ASP A 74 -9.09 5.27 10.11
CA ASP A 74 -9.81 4.38 9.22
C ASP A 74 -8.81 3.60 8.38
N ILE A 75 -8.22 2.58 8.97
CA ILE A 75 -7.24 1.71 8.29
C ILE A 75 -7.85 0.34 8.01
N LYS A 76 -7.36 -0.31 6.96
CA LYS A 76 -7.62 -1.73 6.75
C LYS A 76 -6.56 -2.55 7.48
N ASP A 77 -7.03 -3.32 8.45
CA ASP A 77 -6.25 -4.20 9.32
C ASP A 77 -7.06 -5.50 9.48
N THR A 78 -6.64 -6.54 8.74
CA THR A 78 -7.43 -7.76 8.54
C THR A 78 -7.41 -8.67 9.76
N ASP A 79 -6.30 -8.73 10.50
CA ASP A 79 -6.17 -9.58 11.69
C ASP A 79 -6.34 -8.83 13.03
N GLY A 80 -6.31 -7.50 13.00
CA GLY A 80 -6.56 -6.63 14.14
C GLY A 80 -5.37 -6.47 15.07
N ASP A 81 -4.14 -6.64 14.58
CA ASP A 81 -2.92 -6.48 15.37
C ASP A 81 -2.45 -5.01 15.51
N GLY A 82 -3.02 -4.11 14.70
CA GLY A 82 -2.72 -2.69 14.67
C GLY A 82 -1.67 -2.26 13.65
N ILE A 83 -1.21 -3.17 12.79
CA ILE A 83 -0.40 -2.91 11.60
C ILE A 83 -1.35 -2.92 10.38
N PRO A 84 -1.37 -1.88 9.53
CA PRO A 84 -2.22 -1.90 8.33
C PRO A 84 -1.79 -2.97 7.32
N ASP A 85 -2.76 -3.60 6.64
CA ASP A 85 -2.52 -4.62 5.59
C ASP A 85 -1.49 -4.16 4.54
N TYR A 86 -1.51 -2.85 4.21
CA TYR A 86 -0.59 -2.25 3.24
C TYR A 86 0.87 -2.32 3.72
N ILE A 87 1.11 -2.06 5.00
CA ILE A 87 2.44 -2.08 5.60
C ILE A 87 2.94 -3.51 5.70
N GLU A 88 2.08 -4.45 6.12
CA GLU A 88 2.42 -5.87 6.17
C GLU A 88 2.81 -6.43 4.80
N ALA A 89 2.06 -6.07 3.75
CA ALA A 89 2.42 -6.45 2.39
C ALA A 89 3.77 -5.88 1.94
N ARG A 90 4.12 -4.65 2.34
CA ARG A 90 5.44 -4.04 2.06
C ARG A 90 6.57 -4.66 2.86
N ASP A 91 6.28 -5.16 4.04
CA ASP A 91 7.22 -5.79 4.95
C ASP A 91 7.37 -7.31 4.74
N ASP A 92 6.69 -7.86 3.72
CA ASP A 92 6.64 -9.29 3.39
C ASP A 92 6.07 -10.17 4.52
N THR A 93 5.13 -9.63 5.31
CA THR A 93 4.39 -10.37 6.35
C THR A 93 2.96 -10.74 5.89
N ASP A 94 2.29 -11.67 6.59
CA ASP A 94 0.93 -12.13 6.29
C ASP A 94 -0.15 -11.29 7.00
N PRO A 95 -0.97 -10.49 6.28
CA PRO A 95 -2.02 -9.65 6.87
C PRO A 95 -3.17 -10.38 7.57
N SER A 96 -3.12 -11.70 7.57
CA SER A 96 -4.11 -12.56 8.23
C SER A 96 -3.56 -13.30 9.44
N ASP A 97 -2.29 -13.08 9.80
CA ASP A 97 -1.59 -13.70 10.92
C ASP A 97 -0.93 -12.63 11.81
N ALA A 98 -1.66 -12.23 12.86
CA ALA A 98 -1.23 -11.26 13.88
C ALA A 98 0.05 -11.64 14.66
N THR A 99 0.70 -12.74 14.31
CA THR A 99 2.00 -13.15 14.86
C THR A 99 3.15 -13.06 13.86
N ASP A 100 2.84 -12.87 12.58
CA ASP A 100 3.81 -12.64 11.52
C ASP A 100 4.08 -11.14 11.42
N ILE A 101 4.89 -10.62 12.36
CA ILE A 101 5.25 -9.20 12.41
C ILE A 101 6.70 -9.01 12.00
N LYS A 102 6.99 -7.85 11.39
CA LYS A 102 8.36 -7.40 11.23
C LYS A 102 8.84 -6.72 12.51
N ASP A 103 9.80 -7.37 13.15
CA ASP A 103 10.48 -6.92 14.38
C ASP A 103 11.98 -7.13 14.17
N THR A 104 12.67 -6.08 13.75
CA THR A 104 14.07 -6.13 13.32
C THR A 104 15.02 -6.31 14.50
N ASP A 105 14.68 -5.78 15.67
CA ASP A 105 15.57 -5.78 16.85
C ASP A 105 15.24 -6.89 17.88
N GLY A 106 14.06 -7.50 17.75
CA GLY A 106 13.60 -8.65 18.51
C GLY A 106 13.13 -8.30 19.92
N ASP A 107 12.72 -7.06 20.18
CA ASP A 107 12.25 -6.61 21.49
C ASP A 107 10.74 -6.88 21.73
N GLY A 108 10.03 -7.28 20.67
CA GLY A 108 8.61 -7.59 20.68
C GLY A 108 7.69 -6.41 20.34
N ILE A 109 8.24 -5.28 19.89
CA ILE A 109 7.52 -4.15 19.30
C ILE A 109 7.72 -4.20 17.78
N PRO A 110 6.66 -4.21 16.96
CA PRO A 110 6.80 -4.17 15.51
C PRO A 110 7.49 -2.89 15.00
N ASP A 111 8.32 -3.01 13.96
CA ASP A 111 9.06 -1.90 13.33
C ASP A 111 8.13 -0.72 12.96
N TYR A 112 6.91 -1.02 12.49
CA TYR A 112 5.90 -0.01 12.14
C TYR A 112 5.50 0.86 13.36
N ILE A 113 5.33 0.21 14.51
CA ILE A 113 4.96 0.91 15.76
C ILE A 113 6.15 1.74 16.26
N GLU A 114 7.36 1.21 16.16
CA GLU A 114 8.58 1.96 16.52
C GLU A 114 8.77 3.20 15.66
N ALA A 115 8.57 3.09 14.34
CA ALA A 115 8.67 4.20 13.41
C ALA A 115 7.66 5.32 13.72
N ARG A 116 6.44 4.94 14.14
CA ARG A 116 5.39 5.88 14.54
C ARG A 116 5.66 6.55 15.88
N ASP A 117 6.15 5.79 16.86
CA ASP A 117 6.35 6.26 18.24
C ASP A 117 7.76 6.87 18.46
N GLY A 118 8.67 6.72 17.50
CA GLY A 118 10.02 7.26 17.50
C GLY A 118 10.96 6.62 18.52
N THR A 119 10.77 5.32 18.78
CA THR A 119 11.56 4.51 19.71
C THR A 119 12.59 3.66 18.99
#